data_AF-A0A256XG98-F1
#
_entry.id   AF-A0A256XG98-F1
#
_cell.length_a   1.000
_cell.length_b   1.000
_cell.length_c   1.000
_cell.angle_alpha   90.00
_cell.angle_beta   90.00
_cell.angle_gamma   90.00
#
_symmetry.space_group_name_H-M   'P 1'
#
loop_
_entity.id
_entity.type
_entity.pdbx_description
1 polymer ?
#
loop_
_entity_poly.entity_id
_entity_poly.type
_entity_poly.pdbx_seq_one_letter_code
_entity_poly.pdbx_strand_id
1 'polypeptide(L)'
;MLKKWKFNIPSRYFNTLPESLREAKEEELIQLRNSILWILYLNDLREEKRRAILEKMLKYRAHIEKELKTHPALNPAVVFLILPKKERQTLVSHIRDVLKKIEHHKTITTRLLLNLIGYIWDKHLTFSENEYRFLLELSKNPAGSFREWSRNTGLSLSGIKKIYEKLRKKISLRIISMVNFNALKLKHYFIHVRNIHRREFSEELKNSFMKLFWNRSVMRFASDPKVLTISMLIPSHGKCIRNFIKNIHLLEKTKKIKIDVYEVKEIFKSYNFSIFDPKVGWRFSPNEWKNLVERNVEELNRFNSISIHRMIYTTIPDFKLSKEDLRLISMLNMDFRIGNTVLKEVLKQSPSFISRRKKEFLEKGILIPVFDTAINLPNDVLIICEGSSETLDKVFYSSLYLPFVIGYRAKDIFSNTNLLFLYIRLHSATIWDFIQICKELKKKIGLKEIYYEYQGTYCRSLDRFIERWDEEKQHWIWYTEDFKLM
;
A
#
# COMPACT_ATOMS: atom_id res chain seq x y z
N MET A 1 -5.64 -5.08 -44.83
CA MET A 1 -6.53 -4.00 -44.37
C MET A 1 -6.05 -3.21 -43.14
N LEU A 2 -5.07 -3.68 -42.33
CA LEU A 2 -4.62 -2.99 -41.10
C LEU A 2 -3.43 -2.01 -41.28
N LYS A 3 -2.65 -2.12 -42.37
CA LYS A 3 -1.46 -1.25 -42.63
C LYS A 3 -1.75 0.24 -42.89
N LYS A 4 -3.01 0.70 -42.89
CA LYS A 4 -3.42 2.10 -43.15
C LYS A 4 -3.98 2.84 -41.92
N TRP A 5 -3.94 2.26 -40.73
CA TRP A 5 -4.56 2.85 -39.54
C TRP A 5 -3.56 3.71 -38.75
N LYS A 6 -3.00 4.74 -39.38
CA LYS A 6 -2.28 5.79 -38.65
C LYS A 6 -3.27 6.81 -38.13
N PHE A 7 -3.85 6.55 -36.97
CA PHE A 7 -4.52 7.60 -36.20
C PHE A 7 -3.46 8.59 -35.70
N ASN A 8 -3.15 9.57 -36.54
CA ASN A 8 -2.19 10.60 -36.20
C ASN A 8 -2.86 11.61 -35.26
N ILE A 9 -2.48 11.57 -33.99
CA ILE A 9 -2.80 12.65 -33.06
C ILE A 9 -2.08 13.90 -33.55
N PRO A 10 -2.77 15.05 -33.71
CA PRO A 10 -2.11 16.28 -34.15
C PRO A 10 -0.93 16.67 -33.27
N SER A 11 0.18 17.11 -33.88
CA SER A 11 1.43 17.47 -33.20
C SER A 11 1.25 18.53 -32.10
N ARG A 12 0.23 19.39 -32.23
CA ARG A 12 -0.12 20.38 -31.19
C ARG A 12 -0.30 19.77 -29.80
N TYR A 13 -0.84 18.54 -29.69
CA TYR A 13 -1.00 17.89 -28.39
C TYR A 13 0.32 17.36 -27.86
N PHE A 14 1.21 16.88 -28.74
CA PHE A 14 2.55 16.44 -28.36
C PHE A 14 3.37 17.60 -27.79
N ASN A 15 3.24 18.79 -28.37
CA ASN A 15 3.93 20.00 -27.91
C ASN A 15 3.44 20.52 -26.55
N THR A 16 2.25 20.10 -26.08
CA THR A 16 1.76 20.44 -24.73
C THR A 16 2.34 19.55 -23.62
N LEU A 17 3.14 18.54 -23.98
CA LEU A 17 3.74 17.63 -23.01
C LEU A 17 5.10 18.15 -22.50
N PRO A 18 5.39 17.98 -21.21
CA PRO A 18 6.72 18.19 -20.64
C PRO A 18 7.79 17.39 -21.39
N GLU A 19 9.01 17.91 -21.44
CA GLU A 19 10.17 17.28 -22.10
C GLU A 19 10.39 15.84 -21.61
N SER A 20 10.32 15.63 -20.30
CA SER A 20 10.42 14.32 -19.64
C SER A 20 9.43 13.28 -20.17
N LEU A 21 8.24 13.68 -20.64
CA LEU A 21 7.27 12.80 -21.27
C LEU A 21 7.47 12.69 -22.78
N ARG A 22 7.87 13.77 -23.45
CA ARG A 22 8.15 13.75 -24.90
C ARG A 22 9.30 12.80 -25.21
N GLU A 23 10.35 12.85 -24.41
CA GLU A 23 11.61 12.09 -24.59
C GLU A 23 11.63 10.76 -23.83
N ALA A 24 10.53 10.39 -23.18
CA ALA A 24 10.45 9.15 -22.42
C ALA A 24 10.83 7.93 -23.26
N LYS A 25 11.79 7.16 -22.74
CA LYS A 25 12.24 5.88 -23.32
C LYS A 25 11.66 4.65 -22.59
N GLU A 26 11.10 4.84 -21.41
CA GLU A 26 10.48 3.76 -20.65
C GLU A 26 9.09 3.42 -21.22
N GLU A 27 8.83 2.14 -21.47
CA GLU A 27 7.59 1.66 -22.12
C GLU A 27 6.33 2.12 -21.37
N GLU A 28 6.34 2.11 -20.04
CA GLU A 28 5.21 2.59 -19.24
C GLU A 28 4.93 4.09 -19.42
N LEU A 29 5.98 4.92 -19.48
CA LEU A 29 5.86 6.36 -19.72
C LEU A 29 5.38 6.64 -21.15
N ILE A 30 5.85 5.87 -22.12
CA ILE A 30 5.35 5.90 -23.51
C ILE A 30 3.87 5.57 -23.53
N GLN A 31 3.45 4.55 -22.77
CA GLN A 31 2.05 4.14 -22.74
C GLN A 31 1.14 5.22 -22.15
N LEU A 32 1.61 5.85 -21.08
CA LEU A 32 0.89 6.93 -20.42
C LEU A 32 0.81 8.19 -21.29
N ARG A 33 1.92 8.57 -21.92
CA ARG A 33 1.98 9.64 -22.92
C ARG A 33 0.90 9.43 -23.98
N ASN A 34 0.83 8.24 -24.55
CA ASN A 34 -0.13 7.92 -25.59
C ASN A 34 -1.58 8.01 -25.07
N SER A 35 -1.87 7.48 -23.86
CA SER A 35 -3.17 7.64 -23.21
C SER A 35 -3.59 9.11 -23.05
N ILE A 36 -2.70 9.97 -22.54
CA ILE A 36 -2.94 11.40 -22.34
C ILE A 36 -3.27 12.08 -23.67
N LEU A 37 -2.43 11.87 -24.68
CA LEU A 37 -2.61 12.47 -26.01
C LEU A 37 -3.97 12.09 -26.62
N TRP A 38 -4.36 10.82 -26.48
CA TRP A 38 -5.65 10.33 -26.96
C TRP A 38 -6.83 10.95 -26.22
N ILE A 39 -6.75 11.09 -24.90
CA ILE A 39 -7.81 11.72 -24.10
C ILE A 39 -7.98 13.19 -24.50
N LEU A 40 -6.89 13.93 -24.65
CA LEU A 40 -6.92 15.33 -25.09
C LEU A 40 -7.52 15.46 -26.49
N TYR A 41 -7.09 14.61 -27.42
CA TYR A 41 -7.60 14.61 -28.80
C TYR A 41 -9.09 14.27 -28.87
N LEU A 42 -9.52 13.17 -28.26
CA LEU A 42 -10.93 12.75 -28.26
C LEU A 42 -11.85 13.79 -27.61
N ASN A 43 -11.36 14.52 -26.61
CA ASN A 43 -12.15 15.55 -25.95
C ASN A 43 -12.46 16.74 -26.86
N ASP A 44 -11.55 17.09 -27.77
CA ASP A 44 -11.69 18.24 -28.66
C ASP A 44 -12.47 17.91 -29.95
N LEU A 45 -12.75 16.62 -30.22
CA LEU A 45 -13.55 16.20 -31.38
C LEU A 45 -15.04 16.46 -31.18
N ARG A 46 -15.75 16.80 -32.27
CA ARG A 46 -17.22 16.79 -32.31
C ARG A 46 -17.77 15.39 -32.00
N GLU A 47 -18.96 15.33 -31.42
CA GLU A 47 -19.55 14.10 -30.86
C GLU A 47 -19.65 12.96 -31.88
N GLU A 48 -20.13 13.24 -33.08
CA GLU A 48 -20.24 12.26 -34.18
C GLU A 48 -18.88 11.63 -34.52
N LYS A 49 -17.85 12.47 -34.72
CA LYS A 49 -16.50 12.02 -35.06
C LYS A 49 -15.85 11.27 -33.90
N ARG A 50 -16.09 11.71 -32.66
CA ARG A 50 -15.63 11.04 -31.45
C ARG A 50 -16.25 9.65 -31.31
N ARG A 51 -17.57 9.54 -31.49
CA ARG A 51 -18.32 8.28 -31.41
C ARG A 51 -17.84 7.28 -32.45
N ALA A 52 -17.66 7.72 -33.70
CA ALA A 52 -17.13 6.87 -34.76
C ALA A 52 -15.72 6.32 -34.46
N ILE A 53 -14.87 7.10 -33.78
CA ILE A 53 -13.54 6.62 -33.34
C ILE A 53 -13.66 5.65 -32.17
N LEU A 54 -14.52 5.94 -31.17
CA LEU A 54 -14.72 5.08 -30.01
C LEU A 54 -15.31 3.72 -30.39
N GLU A 55 -16.31 3.68 -31.27
CA GLU A 55 -16.89 2.43 -31.80
C GLU A 55 -15.83 1.58 -32.50
N LYS A 56 -14.92 2.21 -33.24
CA LYS A 56 -13.77 1.52 -33.86
C LYS A 56 -12.77 1.01 -32.81
N MET A 57 -12.45 1.81 -31.78
CA MET A 57 -11.59 1.39 -30.67
C MET A 57 -12.14 0.16 -29.94
N LEU A 58 -13.47 0.07 -29.79
CA LEU A 58 -14.13 -1.07 -29.14
C LEU A 58 -14.16 -2.31 -30.04
N LYS A 59 -14.48 -2.13 -31.33
CA LYS A 59 -14.57 -3.24 -32.30
C LYS A 59 -13.24 -3.96 -32.52
N TYR A 60 -12.11 -3.24 -32.46
CA TYR A 60 -10.77 -3.79 -32.70
C TYR A 60 -9.85 -3.69 -31.48
N ARG A 61 -10.42 -3.72 -30.28
CA ARG A 61 -9.75 -3.43 -29.01
C ARG A 61 -8.39 -4.10 -28.84
N ALA A 62 -8.31 -5.43 -28.98
CA ALA A 62 -7.06 -6.18 -28.77
C ALA A 62 -5.92 -5.76 -29.72
N HIS A 63 -6.25 -5.34 -30.94
CA HIS A 63 -5.28 -4.89 -31.92
C HIS A 63 -4.87 -3.42 -31.67
N ILE A 64 -5.86 -2.57 -31.39
CA ILE A 64 -5.67 -1.15 -31.11
C ILE A 64 -4.90 -0.92 -29.81
N GLU A 65 -5.14 -1.70 -28.76
CA GLU A 65 -4.36 -1.61 -27.51
C GLU A 65 -2.87 -1.96 -27.75
N LYS A 66 -2.59 -2.93 -28.63
CA LYS A 66 -1.22 -3.31 -29.02
C LYS A 66 -0.52 -2.24 -29.87
N GLU A 67 -1.26 -1.56 -30.75
CA GLU A 67 -0.71 -0.51 -31.63
C GLU A 67 -0.59 0.86 -30.96
N LEU A 68 -1.65 1.30 -30.26
CA LEU A 68 -1.66 2.59 -29.58
C LEU A 68 -0.77 2.59 -28.33
N LYS A 69 -0.48 1.40 -27.78
CA LYS A 69 0.26 1.23 -26.54
C LYS A 69 -0.30 2.19 -25.48
N THR A 70 -1.57 2.06 -25.09
CA THR A 70 -2.16 2.91 -24.05
C THR A 70 -1.98 2.29 -22.68
N HIS A 71 -1.86 3.12 -21.64
CA HIS A 71 -1.73 2.62 -20.28
C HIS A 71 -3.08 2.00 -19.82
N PRO A 72 -3.12 0.76 -19.28
CA PRO A 72 -4.36 0.07 -18.93
C PRO A 72 -5.23 0.85 -17.94
N ALA A 73 -4.61 1.50 -16.95
CA ALA A 73 -5.30 2.31 -15.94
C ALA A 73 -5.85 3.64 -16.48
N LEU A 74 -5.49 4.05 -17.70
CA LEU A 74 -5.94 5.29 -18.32
C LEU A 74 -6.32 5.04 -19.79
N ASN A 75 -7.20 4.06 -20.01
CA ASN A 75 -7.65 3.70 -21.35
C ASN A 75 -8.64 4.76 -21.88
N PRO A 76 -8.34 5.45 -23.00
CA PRO A 76 -9.20 6.51 -23.53
C PRO A 76 -10.62 6.05 -23.90
N ALA A 77 -10.79 4.82 -24.40
CA ALA A 77 -12.12 4.31 -24.73
C ALA A 77 -12.97 4.13 -23.47
N VAL A 78 -12.37 3.58 -22.41
CA VAL A 78 -13.02 3.38 -21.10
C VAL A 78 -13.42 4.72 -20.47
N VAL A 79 -12.52 5.71 -20.49
CA VAL A 79 -12.78 7.06 -19.97
C VAL A 79 -14.03 7.67 -20.61
N PHE A 80 -14.17 7.58 -21.92
CA PHE A 80 -15.26 8.22 -22.64
C PHE A 80 -16.57 7.43 -22.61
N LEU A 81 -16.52 6.13 -22.35
CA LEU A 81 -17.71 5.31 -22.11
C LEU A 81 -18.31 5.52 -20.72
N ILE A 82 -17.45 5.68 -19.71
CA ILE A 82 -17.88 5.69 -18.30
C ILE A 82 -18.18 7.11 -17.82
N LEU A 83 -17.37 8.10 -18.18
CA LEU A 83 -17.49 9.45 -17.61
C LEU A 83 -18.49 10.30 -18.41
N PRO A 84 -19.44 10.98 -17.73
CA PRO A 84 -20.30 11.96 -18.39
C PRO A 84 -19.51 13.21 -18.83
N LYS A 85 -20.14 14.07 -19.63
CA LYS A 85 -19.45 15.17 -20.37
C LYS A 85 -18.74 16.15 -19.44
N LYS A 86 -19.35 16.50 -18.31
CA LYS A 86 -18.82 17.48 -17.33
C LYS A 86 -17.57 16.94 -16.64
N GLU A 87 -17.57 15.66 -16.32
CA GLU A 87 -16.48 14.92 -15.68
C GLU A 87 -15.30 14.76 -16.64
N ARG A 88 -15.57 14.52 -17.93
CA ARG A 88 -14.52 14.49 -18.97
C ARG A 88 -13.83 15.84 -19.15
N GLN A 89 -14.58 16.94 -19.13
CA GLN A 89 -14.00 18.29 -19.21
C GLN A 89 -13.13 18.60 -17.98
N THR A 90 -13.59 18.18 -16.80
CA THR A 90 -12.83 18.29 -15.54
C THR A 90 -11.53 17.47 -15.61
N LEU A 91 -11.60 16.24 -16.13
CA LEU A 91 -10.44 15.37 -16.35
C LEU A 91 -9.40 16.03 -17.24
N VAL A 92 -9.83 16.59 -18.37
CA VAL A 92 -8.94 17.24 -19.35
C VAL A 92 -8.30 18.51 -18.79
N SER A 93 -9.06 19.34 -18.08
CA SER A 93 -8.50 20.51 -17.39
C SER A 93 -7.41 20.09 -16.41
N HIS A 94 -7.67 19.05 -15.61
CA HIS A 94 -6.72 18.62 -14.60
C HIS A 94 -5.47 17.97 -15.20
N ILE A 95 -5.61 17.16 -16.26
CA ILE A 95 -4.47 16.66 -17.03
C ILE A 95 -3.58 17.82 -17.46
N ARG A 96 -4.17 18.91 -18.00
CA ARG A 96 -3.39 20.10 -18.43
C ARG A 96 -2.70 20.79 -17.25
N ASP A 97 -3.38 20.95 -16.12
CA ASP A 97 -2.79 21.56 -14.91
C ASP A 97 -1.64 20.73 -14.35
N VAL A 98 -1.79 19.40 -14.35
CA VAL A 98 -0.76 18.45 -13.94
C VAL A 98 0.45 18.53 -14.85
N LEU A 99 0.25 18.53 -16.17
CA LEU A 99 1.34 18.67 -17.14
C LEU A 99 2.12 19.97 -16.93
N LYS A 100 1.44 21.09 -16.64
CA LYS A 100 2.09 22.37 -16.29
C LYS A 100 2.94 22.29 -15.02
N LYS A 101 2.42 21.68 -13.94
CA LYS A 101 3.17 21.52 -12.68
C LYS A 101 4.40 20.63 -12.85
N ILE A 102 4.25 19.60 -13.67
CA ILE A 102 5.27 18.61 -13.97
C ILE A 102 6.46 19.20 -14.74
N GLU A 103 6.23 20.22 -15.56
CA GLU A 103 7.27 20.93 -16.30
C GLU A 103 8.40 21.46 -15.39
N HIS A 104 8.12 21.68 -14.10
CA HIS A 104 9.09 22.21 -13.14
C HIS A 104 9.89 21.10 -12.41
N HIS A 105 9.60 19.83 -12.66
CA HIS A 105 10.26 18.69 -12.02
C HIS A 105 11.12 17.91 -13.02
N LYS A 106 12.44 17.80 -12.76
CA LYS A 106 13.42 17.20 -13.69
C LYS A 106 13.27 15.68 -13.91
N THR A 107 12.51 14.98 -13.08
CA THR A 107 12.30 13.53 -13.16
C THR A 107 10.87 13.19 -12.79
N ILE A 108 10.17 12.48 -13.69
CA ILE A 108 8.78 12.05 -13.51
C ILE A 108 8.67 10.59 -13.87
N THR A 109 7.92 9.85 -13.07
CA THR A 109 7.57 8.46 -13.38
C THR A 109 6.11 8.33 -13.81
N THR A 110 5.80 7.21 -14.48
CA THR A 110 4.45 6.82 -14.90
C THR A 110 3.47 6.87 -13.72
N ARG A 111 3.94 6.46 -12.53
CA ARG A 111 3.11 6.35 -11.34
C ARG A 111 2.74 7.71 -10.75
N LEU A 112 3.65 8.69 -10.79
CA LEU A 112 3.37 10.06 -10.36
C LEU A 112 2.25 10.70 -11.19
N LEU A 113 2.33 10.57 -12.52
CA LEU A 113 1.29 11.07 -13.43
C LEU A 113 -0.03 10.32 -13.27
N LEU A 114 -0.01 8.99 -13.13
CA LEU A 114 -1.22 8.21 -12.90
C LEU A 114 -1.88 8.54 -11.56
N ASN A 115 -1.11 8.82 -10.50
CA ASN A 115 -1.63 9.25 -9.21
C ASN A 115 -2.25 10.66 -9.26
N LEU A 116 -1.67 11.54 -10.08
CA LEU A 116 -2.21 12.88 -10.33
C LEU A 116 -3.47 12.84 -11.22
N ILE A 117 -3.60 11.86 -12.11
CA ILE A 117 -4.79 11.65 -12.94
C ILE A 117 -5.88 10.87 -12.18
N GLY A 118 -5.49 9.91 -11.34
CA GLY A 118 -6.38 9.14 -10.45
C GLY A 118 -7.23 10.03 -9.54
N TYR A 119 -6.65 11.15 -9.08
CA TYR A 119 -7.32 12.25 -8.37
C TYR A 119 -8.70 12.65 -8.93
N ILE A 120 -8.94 12.50 -10.24
CA ILE A 120 -10.19 12.87 -10.91
C ILE A 120 -11.28 11.79 -10.75
N TRP A 121 -10.90 10.51 -10.73
CA TRP A 121 -11.86 9.43 -10.43
C TRP A 121 -12.42 9.55 -9.02
N ASP A 122 -11.63 10.12 -8.11
CA ASP A 122 -11.90 10.13 -6.68
C ASP A 122 -12.68 11.35 -6.19
N LYS A 123 -12.72 12.44 -6.96
CA LYS A 123 -13.56 13.62 -6.69
C LYS A 123 -15.07 13.33 -6.69
N HIS A 124 -15.48 12.09 -6.99
CA HIS A 124 -16.87 11.65 -7.06
C HIS A 124 -17.25 10.62 -5.98
N LEU A 125 -16.35 10.28 -5.05
CA LEU A 125 -16.68 9.42 -3.90
C LEU A 125 -17.36 10.23 -2.79
N THR A 126 -18.64 10.57 -2.98
CA THR A 126 -19.45 11.25 -1.97
C THR A 126 -20.14 10.24 -1.06
N PHE A 127 -20.02 10.39 0.25
CA PHE A 127 -20.64 9.52 1.25
C PHE A 127 -21.87 10.19 1.85
N SER A 128 -22.94 9.41 2.03
CA SER A 128 -24.02 9.86 2.90
C SER A 128 -23.55 9.92 4.35
N GLU A 129 -24.25 10.68 5.19
CA GLU A 129 -23.95 10.75 6.63
C GLU A 129 -23.97 9.36 7.28
N ASN A 130 -24.92 8.51 6.90
CA ASN A 130 -25.01 7.13 7.40
C ASN A 130 -23.85 6.25 6.92
N GLU A 131 -23.40 6.42 5.67
CA GLU A 131 -22.21 5.72 5.15
C GLU A 131 -20.96 6.14 5.92
N TYR A 132 -20.79 7.45 6.17
CA TYR A 132 -19.64 7.97 6.90
C TYR A 132 -19.65 7.56 8.38
N ARG A 133 -20.82 7.63 9.04
CA ARG A 133 -20.99 7.15 10.42
C ARG A 133 -20.65 5.67 10.55
N PHE A 134 -21.10 4.84 9.63
CA PHE A 134 -20.75 3.42 9.62
C PHE A 134 -19.27 3.18 9.30
N LEU A 135 -18.68 3.96 8.39
CA LEU A 135 -17.25 3.91 8.08
C LEU A 135 -16.38 4.19 9.31
N LEU A 136 -16.75 5.20 10.11
CA LEU A 136 -16.07 5.52 11.37
C LEU A 136 -16.14 4.35 12.36
N GLU A 137 -17.34 3.80 12.59
CA GLU A 137 -17.51 2.65 13.49
C GLU A 137 -16.71 1.44 13.01
N LEU A 138 -16.77 1.13 11.72
CA LEU A 138 -16.05 0.02 11.12
C LEU A 138 -14.53 0.18 11.25
N SER A 139 -14.03 1.39 11.10
CA SER A 139 -12.60 1.68 11.23
C SER A 139 -12.10 1.43 12.66
N LYS A 140 -12.92 1.70 13.67
CA LYS A 140 -12.59 1.50 15.09
C LYS A 140 -12.77 0.06 15.54
N ASN A 141 -13.85 -0.58 15.08
CA ASN A 141 -14.23 -1.94 15.46
C ASN A 141 -14.42 -2.85 14.24
N PRO A 142 -13.35 -3.17 13.50
CA PRO A 142 -13.42 -4.01 12.30
C PRO A 142 -13.82 -5.47 12.59
N ALA A 143 -13.64 -5.95 13.83
CA ALA A 143 -14.03 -7.29 14.24
C ALA A 143 -15.54 -7.42 14.54
N GLY A 144 -16.24 -6.28 14.69
CA GLY A 144 -17.62 -6.23 15.12
C GLY A 144 -18.59 -7.01 14.23
N SER A 145 -19.68 -7.47 14.85
CA SER A 145 -20.83 -8.05 14.15
C SER A 145 -21.73 -6.95 13.60
N PHE A 146 -22.57 -7.29 12.62
CA PHE A 146 -23.58 -6.36 12.10
C PHE A 146 -24.55 -5.86 13.19
N ARG A 147 -24.80 -6.66 14.24
CA ARG A 147 -25.63 -6.26 15.39
C ARG A 147 -24.92 -5.24 16.26
N GLU A 148 -23.63 -5.44 16.54
CA GLU A 148 -22.83 -4.47 17.30
C GLU A 148 -22.69 -3.15 16.54
N TRP A 149 -22.38 -3.19 15.25
CA TRP A 149 -22.31 -1.98 14.44
C TRP A 149 -23.66 -1.25 14.36
N SER A 150 -24.77 -1.99 14.25
CA SER A 150 -26.13 -1.43 14.30
C SER A 150 -26.40 -0.71 15.63
N ARG A 151 -26.08 -1.35 16.76
CA ARG A 151 -26.22 -0.75 18.09
C ARG A 151 -25.34 0.49 18.26
N ASN A 152 -24.06 0.41 17.88
CA ASN A 152 -23.09 1.48 18.11
C ASN A 152 -23.34 2.70 17.20
N THR A 153 -23.90 2.48 16.00
CA THR A 153 -24.21 3.59 15.08
C THR A 153 -25.64 4.12 15.22
N GLY A 154 -26.55 3.39 15.86
CA GLY A 154 -27.98 3.69 15.89
C GLY A 154 -28.71 3.44 14.57
N LEU A 155 -28.06 2.77 13.60
CA LEU A 155 -28.66 2.38 12.33
C LEU A 155 -29.37 1.03 12.44
N SER A 156 -30.42 0.80 11.66
CA SER A 156 -31.07 -0.52 11.61
C SER A 156 -30.14 -1.60 11.06
N LEU A 157 -30.34 -2.85 11.48
CA LEU A 157 -29.53 -3.99 11.03
C LEU A 157 -29.57 -4.16 9.50
N SER A 158 -30.73 -3.97 8.88
CA SER A 158 -30.90 -4.02 7.43
C SER A 158 -30.19 -2.85 6.73
N GLY A 159 -30.24 -1.65 7.33
CA GLY A 159 -29.51 -0.48 6.87
C GLY A 159 -28.00 -0.71 6.87
N ILE A 160 -27.45 -1.22 7.97
CA ILE A 160 -26.02 -1.54 8.09
C ILE A 160 -25.56 -2.54 7.03
N LYS A 161 -26.31 -3.64 6.82
CA LYS A 161 -25.97 -4.64 5.79
C LYS A 161 -25.95 -4.02 4.39
N LYS A 162 -26.94 -3.19 4.06
CA LYS A 162 -27.02 -2.48 2.78
C LYS A 162 -25.85 -1.51 2.59
N ILE A 163 -25.54 -0.73 3.63
CA ILE A 163 -24.41 0.22 3.60
C ILE A 163 -23.09 -0.53 3.44
N TYR A 164 -22.87 -1.61 4.19
CA TYR A 164 -21.67 -2.44 4.09
C TYR A 164 -21.44 -2.96 2.67
N GLU A 165 -22.46 -3.56 2.05
CA GLU A 165 -22.35 -4.03 0.66
C GLU A 165 -22.14 -2.89 -0.34
N LYS A 166 -22.76 -1.72 -0.11
CA LYS A 166 -22.50 -0.53 -0.92
C LYS A 166 -21.05 -0.07 -0.80
N LEU A 167 -20.49 -0.01 0.41
CA LEU A 167 -19.09 0.36 0.63
C LEU A 167 -18.12 -0.67 0.05
N ARG A 168 -18.40 -1.97 0.14
CA ARG A 168 -17.60 -3.02 -0.53
C ARG A 168 -17.44 -2.77 -2.02
N LYS A 169 -18.52 -2.37 -2.70
CA LYS A 169 -18.48 -2.08 -4.14
C LYS A 169 -17.83 -0.72 -4.42
N LYS A 170 -18.16 0.29 -3.61
CA LYS A 170 -17.79 1.68 -3.85
C LYS A 170 -16.32 2.00 -3.57
N ILE A 171 -15.75 1.42 -2.50
CA ILE A 171 -14.38 1.70 -2.06
C ILE A 171 -13.52 0.45 -1.91
N SER A 172 -13.94 -0.65 -2.54
CA SER A 172 -13.28 -1.96 -2.42
C SER A 172 -13.04 -2.34 -0.96
N LEU A 173 -14.00 -2.04 -0.08
CA LEU A 173 -13.86 -2.26 1.35
C LEU A 173 -13.53 -3.73 1.66
N ARG A 174 -12.47 -3.93 2.44
CA ARG A 174 -12.04 -5.22 2.98
C ARG A 174 -11.75 -5.10 4.46
N ILE A 175 -11.94 -6.20 5.18
CA ILE A 175 -11.43 -6.34 6.54
C ILE A 175 -10.35 -7.41 6.46
N ILE A 176 -9.09 -6.97 6.51
CA ILE A 176 -7.93 -7.87 6.52
C ILE A 176 -7.54 -8.11 7.99
N SER A 177 -6.51 -8.91 8.24
CA SER A 177 -5.96 -9.04 9.60
C SER A 177 -4.47 -8.77 9.63
N MET A 178 -3.99 -8.03 10.62
CA MET A 178 -2.57 -8.10 11.01
C MET A 178 -2.32 -9.44 11.70
N VAL A 179 -1.13 -10.02 11.50
CA VAL A 179 -0.73 -11.32 12.05
C VAL A 179 0.43 -11.13 12.99
N ASN A 180 0.31 -11.67 14.20
CA ASN A 180 1.39 -11.67 15.17
C ASN A 180 2.38 -12.77 14.80
N PHE A 181 3.42 -12.41 14.06
CA PHE A 181 4.40 -13.39 13.57
C PHE A 181 5.14 -14.09 14.71
N ASN A 182 5.32 -13.43 15.87
CA ASN A 182 5.90 -14.09 17.04
C ASN A 182 4.99 -15.20 17.58
N ALA A 183 3.66 -15.04 17.52
CA ALA A 183 2.75 -16.13 17.87
C ALA A 183 2.85 -17.33 16.92
N LEU A 184 3.33 -17.09 15.70
CA LEU A 184 3.67 -18.14 14.75
C LEU A 184 5.14 -18.58 14.85
N LYS A 185 5.89 -18.17 15.88
CA LYS A 185 7.33 -18.45 16.03
C LYS A 185 8.19 -17.99 14.84
N LEU A 186 7.80 -16.87 14.21
CA LEU A 186 8.52 -16.18 13.14
C LEU A 186 8.94 -14.78 13.60
N LYS A 187 10.16 -14.38 13.27
CA LYS A 187 10.64 -13.02 13.43
C LYS A 187 10.52 -12.25 12.12
N HIS A 188 10.00 -11.04 12.20
CA HIS A 188 9.87 -10.14 11.05
C HIS A 188 11.09 -9.23 10.96
N TYR A 189 11.82 -9.30 9.84
CA TYR A 189 12.96 -8.43 9.56
C TYR A 189 12.71 -7.55 8.33
N PHE A 190 13.18 -6.31 8.40
CA PHE A 190 13.50 -5.51 7.22
C PHE A 190 14.99 -5.58 6.93
N ILE A 191 15.34 -5.88 5.68
CA ILE A 191 16.70 -5.78 5.16
C ILE A 191 16.72 -4.56 4.25
N HIS A 192 17.51 -3.57 4.58
CA HIS A 192 17.60 -2.32 3.85
C HIS A 192 18.95 -2.24 3.14
N VAL A 193 18.92 -2.37 1.82
CA VAL A 193 20.10 -2.42 0.97
C VAL A 193 20.30 -1.06 0.30
N ARG A 194 21.50 -0.52 0.40
CA ARG A 194 21.90 0.78 -0.14
C ARG A 194 23.12 0.64 -1.06
N ASN A 195 23.39 1.69 -1.81
CA ASN A 195 24.51 1.78 -2.77
C ASN A 195 24.45 0.76 -3.91
N ILE A 196 23.25 0.49 -4.44
CA ILE A 196 23.10 -0.36 -5.62
C ILE A 196 23.46 0.47 -6.86
N HIS A 197 24.67 0.28 -7.39
CA HIS A 197 25.20 1.12 -8.47
C HIS A 197 24.68 0.78 -9.88
N ARG A 198 24.15 -0.43 -10.11
CA ARG A 198 23.69 -0.91 -11.43
C ARG A 198 22.23 -1.37 -11.37
N ARG A 199 21.41 -0.96 -12.36
CA ARG A 199 19.98 -1.30 -12.43
C ARG A 199 19.77 -2.80 -12.62
N GLU A 200 20.60 -3.44 -13.42
CA GLU A 200 20.59 -4.88 -13.67
C GLU A 200 20.83 -5.65 -12.36
N PHE A 201 21.81 -5.20 -11.57
CA PHE A 201 22.10 -5.81 -10.27
C PHE A 201 20.97 -5.58 -9.26
N SER A 202 20.32 -4.42 -9.27
CA SER A 202 19.10 -4.18 -8.47
C SER A 202 18.01 -5.20 -8.77
N GLU A 203 17.78 -5.49 -10.07
CA GLU A 203 16.77 -6.46 -10.49
C GLU A 203 17.19 -7.91 -10.19
N GLU A 204 18.46 -8.25 -10.37
CA GLU A 204 19.02 -9.54 -9.98
C GLU A 204 18.86 -9.80 -8.47
N LEU A 205 19.16 -8.78 -7.65
CA LEU A 205 19.03 -8.85 -6.20
C LEU A 205 17.56 -9.00 -5.78
N LYS A 206 16.66 -8.19 -6.36
CA LYS A 206 15.22 -8.31 -6.16
C LYS A 206 14.75 -9.73 -6.50
N ASN A 207 15.15 -10.27 -7.64
CA ASN A 207 14.76 -11.61 -8.07
C ASN A 207 15.31 -12.70 -7.15
N SER A 208 16.54 -12.54 -6.65
CA SER A 208 17.16 -13.46 -5.69
C SER A 208 16.40 -13.48 -4.37
N PHE A 209 16.07 -12.32 -3.79
CA PHE A 209 15.23 -12.26 -2.59
C PHE A 209 13.82 -12.79 -2.83
N MET A 210 13.21 -12.48 -3.97
CA MET A 210 11.91 -13.04 -4.35
C MET A 210 11.96 -14.55 -4.58
N LYS A 211 13.12 -15.20 -4.74
CA LYS A 211 13.18 -16.67 -4.78
C LYS A 211 13.18 -17.27 -3.38
N LEU A 212 13.77 -16.58 -2.39
CA LEU A 212 13.85 -17.08 -1.01
C LEU A 212 12.49 -17.45 -0.45
N PHE A 213 12.45 -18.58 0.25
CA PHE A 213 11.23 -19.18 0.77
C PHE A 213 10.52 -18.26 1.78
N TRP A 214 11.32 -17.66 2.66
CA TRP A 214 10.93 -16.80 3.78
C TRP A 214 10.70 -15.32 3.42
N ASN A 215 10.75 -14.98 2.12
CA ASN A 215 10.52 -13.62 1.65
C ASN A 215 9.03 -13.26 1.63
N ARG A 216 8.69 -12.11 2.24
CA ARG A 216 7.34 -11.54 2.24
C ARG A 216 7.16 -10.54 1.11
N SER A 217 8.06 -9.56 0.98
CA SER A 217 7.99 -8.56 -0.08
C SER A 217 9.36 -7.97 -0.37
N VAL A 218 9.46 -7.34 -1.54
CA VAL A 218 10.61 -6.54 -1.94
C VAL A 218 10.08 -5.19 -2.42
N MET A 219 10.59 -4.11 -1.83
CA MET A 219 10.14 -2.74 -1.98
C MET A 219 11.24 -1.91 -2.64
N ARG A 220 10.88 -1.20 -3.70
CA ARG A 220 11.72 -0.18 -4.36
C ARG A 220 11.00 1.15 -4.31
N PHE A 221 11.73 2.23 -4.56
CA PHE A 221 11.17 3.58 -4.62
C PHE A 221 11.77 4.28 -5.82
N ALA A 222 10.94 4.94 -6.63
CA ALA A 222 11.45 5.65 -7.79
C ALA A 222 12.30 6.87 -7.40
N SER A 223 12.04 7.45 -6.23
CA SER A 223 12.84 8.55 -5.67
C SER A 223 14.30 8.16 -5.44
N ASP A 224 14.59 6.88 -5.22
CA ASP A 224 15.95 6.36 -5.08
C ASP A 224 16.05 4.92 -5.61
N PRO A 225 16.40 4.74 -6.90
CA PRO A 225 16.50 3.42 -7.49
C PRO A 225 17.72 2.61 -7.00
N LYS A 226 18.61 3.23 -6.19
CA LYS A 226 19.80 2.59 -5.61
C LYS A 226 19.52 1.91 -4.28
N VAL A 227 18.25 1.89 -3.85
CA VAL A 227 17.80 1.35 -2.58
C VAL A 227 16.80 0.22 -2.80
N LEU A 228 16.90 -0.81 -1.96
CA LEU A 228 15.97 -1.93 -1.90
C LEU A 228 15.63 -2.24 -0.44
N THR A 229 14.35 -2.26 -0.09
CA THR A 229 13.90 -2.70 1.24
C THR A 229 13.19 -4.04 1.11
N ILE A 230 13.66 -5.06 1.81
CA ILE A 230 13.13 -6.43 1.76
C ILE A 230 12.48 -6.77 3.09
N SER A 231 11.26 -7.31 3.06
CA SER A 231 10.59 -7.86 4.22
C SER A 231 10.76 -9.38 4.26
N MET A 232 11.26 -9.92 5.38
CA MET A 232 11.46 -11.36 5.59
C MET A 232 10.75 -11.83 6.86
N LEU A 233 10.28 -13.08 6.85
CA LEU A 233 9.73 -13.78 8.02
C LEU A 233 10.59 -15.00 8.33
N ILE A 234 11.47 -14.89 9.32
CA ILE A 234 12.51 -15.89 9.61
C ILE A 234 12.08 -16.73 10.82
N PRO A 235 12.17 -18.07 10.78
CA PRO A 235 11.95 -18.92 11.96
C PRO A 235 12.71 -18.42 13.18
N SER A 236 12.02 -18.33 14.32
CA SER A 236 12.58 -17.87 15.60
C SER A 236 13.43 -18.96 16.26
N HIS A 237 14.49 -19.36 15.57
CA HIS A 237 15.42 -20.41 15.97
C HIS A 237 16.85 -19.89 15.89
N GLY A 238 17.63 -19.99 16.97
CA GLY A 238 18.94 -19.35 17.07
C GLY A 238 19.93 -19.73 15.96
N LYS A 239 19.98 -21.02 15.56
CA LYS A 239 20.82 -21.47 14.43
C LYS A 239 20.34 -20.91 13.08
N CYS A 240 19.02 -20.77 12.91
CA CYS A 240 18.40 -20.24 11.69
C CYS A 240 18.78 -18.77 11.50
N ILE A 241 18.58 -17.97 12.56
CA ILE A 241 18.89 -16.54 12.58
C ILE A 241 20.40 -16.33 12.33
N ARG A 242 21.28 -17.08 13.00
CA ARG A 242 22.73 -16.98 12.75
C ARG A 242 23.10 -17.28 11.29
N ASN A 243 22.50 -18.31 10.69
CA ASN A 243 22.74 -18.64 9.29
C ASN A 243 22.24 -17.52 8.35
N PHE A 244 21.05 -16.99 8.60
CA PHE A 244 20.50 -15.84 7.88
C PHE A 244 21.45 -14.64 7.94
N ILE A 245 21.88 -14.24 9.15
CA ILE A 245 22.79 -13.10 9.33
C ILE A 245 24.14 -13.33 8.67
N LYS A 246 24.70 -14.54 8.74
CA LYS A 246 25.95 -14.90 8.06
C LYS A 246 25.85 -14.71 6.54
N ASN A 247 24.74 -15.15 5.92
CA ASN A 247 24.53 -14.99 4.48
C ASN A 247 24.35 -13.51 4.08
N ILE A 248 23.71 -12.70 4.91
CA ILE A 248 23.59 -11.26 4.68
C ILE A 248 24.97 -10.56 4.69
N HIS A 249 25.82 -10.86 5.67
CA HIS A 249 27.18 -10.32 5.70
C HIS A 249 28.03 -10.77 4.52
N LEU A 250 27.89 -12.03 4.10
CA LEU A 250 28.60 -12.56 2.94
C LEU A 250 28.19 -11.80 1.68
N LEU A 251 26.89 -11.56 1.49
CA LEU A 251 26.36 -10.78 0.37
C LEU A 251 26.89 -9.34 0.39
N GLU A 252 26.84 -8.68 1.54
CA GLU A 252 27.35 -7.31 1.73
C GLU A 252 28.82 -7.20 1.31
N LYS A 253 29.67 -8.09 1.83
CA LYS A 253 31.11 -8.15 1.52
C LYS A 253 31.39 -8.47 0.05
N THR A 254 30.71 -9.48 -0.49
CA THR A 254 30.99 -9.99 -1.85
C THR A 254 30.54 -9.00 -2.92
N LYS A 255 29.38 -8.35 -2.73
CA LYS A 255 28.81 -7.43 -3.72
C LYS A 255 29.17 -5.97 -3.45
N LYS A 256 29.92 -5.67 -2.38
CA LYS A 256 30.36 -4.32 -1.99
C LYS A 256 29.18 -3.32 -1.91
N ILE A 257 28.08 -3.78 -1.33
CA ILE A 257 26.89 -2.97 -1.03
C ILE A 257 26.83 -2.69 0.46
N LYS A 258 25.90 -1.84 0.90
CA LYS A 258 25.64 -1.63 2.32
C LYS A 258 24.31 -2.27 2.69
N ILE A 259 24.26 -3.03 3.78
CA ILE A 259 23.05 -3.70 4.24
C ILE A 259 22.83 -3.42 5.73
N ASP A 260 21.69 -2.82 6.06
CA ASP A 260 21.21 -2.73 7.42
C ASP A 260 20.09 -3.74 7.64
N VAL A 261 20.04 -4.35 8.83
CA VAL A 261 19.02 -5.34 9.18
C VAL A 261 18.27 -4.88 10.43
N TYR A 262 16.96 -4.78 10.32
CA TYR A 262 16.09 -4.27 11.35
C TYR A 262 15.08 -5.34 11.78
N GLU A 263 15.08 -5.72 13.05
CA GLU A 263 14.04 -6.58 13.62
C GLU A 263 12.82 -5.73 13.97
N VAL A 264 11.68 -6.03 13.34
CA VAL A 264 10.41 -5.37 13.63
C VAL A 264 9.89 -5.88 14.97
N LYS A 265 9.48 -4.95 15.84
CA LYS A 265 8.96 -5.21 17.19
C LYS A 265 7.49 -4.87 17.33
N GLU A 266 7.01 -3.92 16.54
CA GLU A 266 5.61 -3.52 16.50
C GLU A 266 5.23 -3.13 15.08
N ILE A 267 4.00 -3.48 14.69
CA ILE A 267 3.33 -2.89 13.53
C ILE A 267 2.07 -2.17 14.00
N PHE A 268 1.76 -1.02 13.42
CA PHE A 268 0.48 -0.36 13.59
C PHE A 268 -0.08 0.14 12.26
N LYS A 269 -1.40 0.24 12.20
CA LYS A 269 -2.15 0.80 11.07
C LYS A 269 -3.10 1.86 11.60
N SER A 270 -3.09 3.04 10.99
CA SER A 270 -3.93 4.17 11.38
C SER A 270 -4.68 4.76 10.19
N TYR A 271 -5.93 5.17 10.43
CA TYR A 271 -6.69 6.09 9.58
C TYR A 271 -7.20 7.26 10.42
N ASN A 272 -6.98 8.48 9.93
CA ASN A 272 -7.51 9.69 10.56
C ASN A 272 -8.73 10.24 9.81
N PHE A 273 -9.92 9.70 10.07
CA PHE A 273 -11.13 10.17 9.41
C PHE A 273 -11.60 11.56 9.87
N SER A 274 -10.97 12.17 10.89
CA SER A 274 -11.30 13.55 11.31
C SER A 274 -10.97 14.59 10.23
N ILE A 275 -9.98 14.28 9.38
CA ILE A 275 -9.59 15.11 8.25
C ILE A 275 -10.19 14.61 6.92
N PHE A 276 -11.23 13.77 6.98
CA PHE A 276 -11.96 13.30 5.81
C PHE A 276 -13.35 13.94 5.78
N ASP A 277 -13.61 14.77 4.76
CA ASP A 277 -14.94 15.31 4.48
C ASP A 277 -15.70 14.34 3.56
N PRO A 278 -16.87 13.82 3.94
CA PRO A 278 -17.62 12.85 3.12
C PRO A 278 -18.14 13.41 1.79
N LYS A 279 -18.21 14.73 1.60
CA LYS A 279 -18.60 15.38 0.34
C LYS A 279 -17.40 15.78 -0.52
N VAL A 280 -16.26 16.10 0.10
CA VAL A 280 -15.11 16.71 -0.58
C VAL A 280 -13.87 15.81 -0.62
N GLY A 281 -13.73 14.88 0.33
CA GLY A 281 -12.58 13.97 0.47
C GLY A 281 -11.59 14.39 1.55
N TRP A 282 -10.34 13.90 1.44
CA TRP A 282 -9.27 14.18 2.40
C TRP A 282 -8.85 15.66 2.40
N ARG A 283 -8.81 16.26 3.58
CA ARG A 283 -8.36 17.64 3.86
C ARG A 283 -7.16 17.62 4.81
N PHE A 284 -6.03 17.19 4.28
CA PHE A 284 -4.76 17.23 5.00
C PHE A 284 -4.00 18.53 4.70
N SER A 285 -3.42 19.16 5.73
CA SER A 285 -2.48 20.27 5.60
C SER A 285 -1.11 19.89 6.16
N PRO A 286 -0.04 19.86 5.33
CA PRO A 286 1.32 19.60 5.79
C PRO A 286 1.81 20.60 6.85
N ASN A 287 1.39 21.87 6.77
CA ASN A 287 1.76 22.90 7.74
C ASN A 287 1.11 22.68 9.10
N GLU A 288 -0.12 22.17 9.16
CA GLU A 288 -0.74 21.79 10.44
C GLU A 288 0.02 20.64 11.09
N TRP A 289 0.45 19.66 10.28
CA TRP A 289 1.30 18.58 10.77
C TRP A 289 2.64 19.08 11.30
N LYS A 290 3.30 20.01 10.59
CA LYS A 290 4.50 20.69 11.07
C LYS A 290 4.26 21.32 12.45
N ASN A 291 3.21 22.12 12.58
CA ASN A 291 2.87 22.77 13.84
C ASN A 291 2.66 21.76 14.99
N LEU A 292 2.06 20.60 14.71
CA LEU A 292 1.88 19.53 15.70
C LEU A 292 3.21 18.94 16.17
N VAL A 293 4.10 18.62 15.22
CA VAL A 293 5.45 18.12 15.52
C VAL A 293 6.22 19.14 16.36
N GLU A 294 6.07 20.44 16.05
CA GLU A 294 6.81 21.49 16.74
C GLU A 294 6.27 21.84 18.12
N ARG A 295 4.96 21.71 18.33
CA ARG A 295 4.30 22.02 19.60
C ARG A 295 4.39 20.88 20.63
N ASN A 296 4.90 19.70 20.26
CA ASN A 296 4.95 18.51 21.11
C ASN A 296 3.58 18.20 21.76
N VAL A 297 2.48 18.31 21.00
CA VAL A 297 1.14 18.11 21.58
C VAL A 297 0.90 16.62 21.78
N GLU A 298 0.96 16.18 23.04
CA GLU A 298 0.64 14.81 23.48
C GLU A 298 -0.89 14.56 23.61
N GLU A 299 -1.74 15.53 23.29
CA GLU A 299 -3.20 15.44 23.51
C GLU A 299 -3.87 14.43 22.57
N LEU A 300 -3.82 13.16 22.96
CA LEU A 300 -4.56 12.06 22.35
C LEU A 300 -6.09 12.26 22.40
N ASN A 301 -6.57 13.08 23.33
CA ASN A 301 -8.00 13.27 23.61
C ASN A 301 -8.77 14.02 22.49
N ARG A 302 -8.08 14.66 21.54
CA ARG A 302 -8.72 15.31 20.37
C ARG A 302 -9.05 14.33 19.23
N PHE A 303 -8.73 13.04 19.38
CA PHE A 303 -8.69 12.08 18.27
C PHE A 303 -9.78 11.01 18.31
N ASN A 304 -10.99 11.34 18.78
CA ASN A 304 -12.12 10.40 18.79
C ASN A 304 -12.44 9.80 17.41
N SER A 305 -11.95 10.37 16.31
CA SER A 305 -12.14 9.89 14.92
C SER A 305 -10.89 9.25 14.30
N ILE A 306 -9.82 9.05 15.07
CA ILE A 306 -8.65 8.27 14.63
C ILE A 306 -8.88 6.81 14.99
N SER A 307 -8.71 5.94 14.02
CA SER A 307 -8.65 4.49 14.24
C SER A 307 -7.19 4.06 14.24
N ILE A 308 -6.76 3.38 15.30
CA ILE A 308 -5.39 2.88 15.43
C ILE A 308 -5.47 1.43 15.87
N HIS A 309 -4.90 0.55 15.05
CA HIS A 309 -4.74 -0.85 15.37
C HIS A 309 -3.26 -1.15 15.52
N ARG A 310 -2.87 -1.69 16.68
CA ARG A 310 -1.47 -1.93 17.04
C ARG A 310 -1.26 -3.40 17.33
N MET A 311 -0.12 -3.93 16.91
CA MET A 311 0.30 -5.29 17.19
C MET A 311 1.76 -5.29 17.63
N ILE A 312 1.96 -5.61 18.90
CA ILE A 312 3.28 -5.70 19.50
C ILE A 312 3.72 -7.17 19.47
N TYR A 313 4.91 -7.43 18.95
CA TYR A 313 5.51 -8.76 18.90
C TYR A 313 6.22 -9.09 20.23
N THR A 314 5.52 -9.03 21.37
CA THR A 314 6.13 -9.20 22.71
C THR A 314 6.05 -10.61 23.27
N THR A 315 4.95 -11.35 23.04
CA THR A 315 4.72 -12.65 23.69
C THR A 315 4.28 -13.73 22.71
N ILE A 316 4.90 -14.91 22.83
CA ILE A 316 4.44 -16.13 22.17
C ILE A 316 3.33 -16.69 23.08
N PRO A 317 2.05 -16.65 22.67
CA PRO A 317 0.98 -17.22 23.48
C PRO A 317 1.20 -18.73 23.62
N ASP A 318 0.89 -19.28 24.79
CA ASP A 318 0.81 -20.73 24.95
C ASP A 318 -0.38 -21.24 24.13
N PHE A 319 -0.06 -21.67 22.92
CA PHE A 319 -1.01 -22.00 21.88
C PHE A 319 -0.37 -22.94 20.87
N LYS A 320 -0.94 -24.14 20.75
CA LYS A 320 -0.54 -25.08 19.71
C LYS A 320 -1.26 -24.75 18.40
N LEU A 321 -0.48 -24.73 17.32
CA LEU A 321 -0.95 -24.49 15.97
C LEU A 321 -0.89 -25.79 15.17
N SER A 322 -1.96 -26.10 14.48
CA SER A 322 -1.98 -27.08 13.40
C SER A 322 -1.70 -26.41 12.05
N LYS A 323 -1.44 -27.19 11.00
CA LYS A 323 -1.35 -26.68 9.62
C LYS A 323 -2.68 -26.07 9.17
N GLU A 324 -3.81 -26.63 9.58
CA GLU A 324 -5.15 -26.08 9.31
C GLU A 324 -5.33 -24.72 9.98
N ASP A 325 -4.79 -24.52 11.19
CA ASP A 325 -4.81 -23.22 11.84
C ASP A 325 -4.01 -22.18 11.06
N LEU A 326 -2.83 -22.56 10.59
CA LEU A 326 -1.99 -21.68 9.76
C LEU A 326 -2.69 -21.33 8.43
N ARG A 327 -3.39 -22.30 7.81
CA ARG A 327 -4.20 -22.05 6.60
C ARG A 327 -5.35 -21.10 6.91
N LEU A 328 -6.07 -21.32 8.01
CA LEU A 328 -7.14 -20.42 8.46
C LEU A 328 -6.61 -19.00 8.73
N ILE A 329 -5.47 -18.87 9.42
CA ILE A 329 -4.79 -17.59 9.68
C ILE A 329 -4.42 -16.90 8.37
N SER A 330 -3.87 -17.62 7.39
CA SER A 330 -3.53 -17.05 6.08
C SER A 330 -4.76 -16.54 5.32
N MET A 331 -5.86 -17.30 5.32
CA MET A 331 -7.12 -16.87 4.70
C MET A 331 -7.70 -15.62 5.40
N LEU A 332 -7.67 -15.58 6.73
CA LEU A 332 -8.17 -14.45 7.53
C LEU A 332 -7.27 -13.22 7.48
N ASN A 333 -5.98 -13.40 7.20
CA ASN A 333 -5.06 -12.30 6.89
C ASN A 333 -5.52 -11.56 5.64
N MET A 334 -6.05 -12.26 4.63
CA MET A 334 -6.55 -11.66 3.39
C MET A 334 -7.99 -11.12 3.49
N ASP A 335 -8.87 -11.86 4.15
CA ASP A 335 -10.26 -11.44 4.40
C ASP A 335 -10.78 -12.08 5.70
N PHE A 336 -10.84 -11.29 6.77
CA PHE A 336 -11.32 -11.72 8.07
C PHE A 336 -12.82 -12.09 8.04
N ARG A 337 -13.59 -11.51 7.11
CA ARG A 337 -15.04 -11.70 6.98
C ARG A 337 -15.41 -12.83 6.03
N ILE A 338 -14.43 -13.59 5.55
CA ILE A 338 -14.68 -14.79 4.75
C ILE A 338 -15.69 -15.72 5.44
N GLY A 339 -16.70 -16.14 4.67
CA GLY A 339 -17.85 -16.90 5.16
C GLY A 339 -17.47 -18.31 5.60
N ASN A 340 -18.14 -18.82 6.64
CA ASN A 340 -17.87 -20.15 7.18
C ASN A 340 -18.11 -21.28 6.16
N THR A 341 -19.01 -21.10 5.19
CA THR A 341 -19.23 -22.07 4.11
C THR A 341 -17.98 -22.24 3.24
N VAL A 342 -17.39 -21.12 2.79
CA VAL A 342 -16.15 -21.12 1.99
C VAL A 342 -15.00 -21.72 2.79
N LEU A 343 -14.87 -21.32 4.06
CA LEU A 343 -13.83 -21.87 4.93
C LEU A 343 -14.01 -23.38 5.18
N LYS A 344 -15.25 -23.86 5.33
CA LYS A 344 -15.55 -25.29 5.49
C LYS A 344 -15.11 -26.07 4.25
N GLU A 345 -15.43 -25.58 3.06
CA GLU A 345 -15.08 -26.25 1.80
C GLU A 345 -13.56 -26.34 1.61
N VAL A 346 -12.83 -25.26 1.89
CA VAL A 346 -11.37 -25.20 1.70
C VAL A 346 -10.61 -25.97 2.78
N LEU A 347 -10.97 -25.77 4.06
CA LEU A 347 -10.25 -26.36 5.18
C LEU A 347 -10.72 -27.79 5.50
N LYS A 348 -11.86 -28.22 4.97
CA LYS A 348 -12.54 -29.49 5.31
C LYS A 348 -12.83 -29.62 6.82
N GLN A 349 -13.11 -28.49 7.47
CA GLN A 349 -13.38 -28.40 8.91
C GLN A 349 -14.81 -27.96 9.20
N SER A 350 -15.33 -28.29 10.38
CA SER A 350 -16.69 -27.89 10.79
C SER A 350 -16.82 -26.37 11.02
N PRO A 351 -17.99 -25.76 10.79
CA PRO A 351 -18.23 -24.35 11.10
C PRO A 351 -18.02 -24.01 12.59
N SER A 352 -18.27 -24.96 13.49
CA SER A 352 -18.04 -24.80 14.93
C SER A 352 -16.55 -24.72 15.24
N PHE A 353 -15.73 -25.60 14.64
CA PHE A 353 -14.26 -25.53 14.74
C PHE A 353 -13.75 -24.16 14.27
N ILE A 354 -14.15 -23.74 13.07
CA ILE A 354 -13.75 -22.45 12.46
C ILE A 354 -14.11 -21.28 13.37
N SER A 355 -15.34 -21.25 13.89
CA SER A 355 -15.82 -20.15 14.73
C SER A 355 -15.07 -20.09 16.06
N ARG A 356 -14.80 -21.25 16.68
CA ARG A 356 -14.00 -21.36 17.90
C ARG A 356 -12.58 -20.86 17.68
N ARG A 357 -11.89 -21.33 16.63
CA ARG A 357 -10.51 -20.91 16.34
C ARG A 357 -10.40 -19.42 16.00
N LYS A 358 -11.34 -18.87 15.22
CA LYS A 358 -11.42 -17.41 14.99
C LYS A 358 -11.46 -16.62 16.30
N LYS A 359 -12.31 -17.03 17.24
CA LYS A 359 -12.42 -16.39 18.56
C LYS A 359 -11.11 -16.49 19.35
N GLU A 360 -10.53 -17.69 19.43
CA GLU A 360 -9.25 -17.90 20.12
C GLU A 360 -8.10 -17.07 19.52
N PHE A 361 -8.04 -16.93 18.19
CA PHE A 361 -7.02 -16.10 17.53
C PHE A 361 -7.13 -14.61 17.89
N LEU A 362 -8.35 -14.10 18.06
CA LEU A 362 -8.58 -12.74 18.52
C LEU A 362 -8.20 -12.57 19.99
N GLU A 363 -8.68 -13.46 20.85
CA GLU A 363 -8.44 -13.41 22.31
C GLU A 363 -6.95 -13.52 22.65
N LYS A 364 -6.21 -14.36 21.91
CA LYS A 364 -4.76 -14.52 22.10
C LYS A 364 -3.92 -13.51 21.31
N GLY A 365 -4.54 -12.56 20.61
CA GLY A 365 -3.82 -11.54 19.83
C GLY A 365 -2.97 -12.11 18.68
N ILE A 366 -3.36 -13.26 18.13
CA ILE A 366 -2.72 -13.85 16.95
C ILE A 366 -3.12 -13.08 15.70
N LEU A 367 -4.39 -12.67 15.65
CA LEU A 367 -4.96 -11.85 14.58
C LEU A 367 -5.55 -10.57 15.17
N ILE A 368 -5.29 -9.45 14.51
CA ILE A 368 -6.00 -8.19 14.77
C ILE A 368 -6.66 -7.77 13.47
N PRO A 369 -8.00 -7.87 13.35
CA PRO A 369 -8.71 -7.41 12.18
C PRO A 369 -8.46 -5.92 12.00
N VAL A 370 -8.20 -5.50 10.77
CA VAL A 370 -8.02 -4.11 10.43
C VAL A 370 -8.78 -3.79 9.16
N PHE A 371 -9.36 -2.61 9.16
CA PHE A 371 -10.02 -2.04 8.00
C PHE A 371 -9.00 -1.76 6.88
N ASP A 372 -9.34 -2.12 5.65
CA ASP A 372 -8.56 -1.80 4.46
C ASP A 372 -9.46 -1.34 3.31
N THR A 373 -9.02 -0.30 2.61
CA THR A 373 -9.86 0.34 1.60
C THR A 373 -9.06 1.11 0.58
N ALA A 374 -9.67 1.30 -0.60
CA ALA A 374 -9.21 2.21 -1.63
C ALA A 374 -9.89 3.59 -1.50
N ILE A 375 -9.90 4.20 -0.29
CA ILE A 375 -10.25 5.62 -0.17
C ILE A 375 -9.00 6.41 -0.57
N ASN A 376 -9.15 7.23 -1.61
CA ASN A 376 -8.09 7.84 -2.39
C ASN A 376 -6.93 8.47 -1.60
N LEU A 377 -5.84 7.72 -1.47
CA LEU A 377 -4.54 8.19 -1.01
C LEU A 377 -3.49 7.50 -1.89
N PRO A 378 -3.30 7.98 -3.13
CA PRO A 378 -2.62 7.21 -4.16
C PRO A 378 -1.10 7.34 -4.05
N ASN A 379 -0.62 8.29 -3.25
CA ASN A 379 0.80 8.58 -3.13
C ASN A 379 1.35 8.00 -1.85
N ASP A 380 2.36 7.16 -2.01
CA ASP A 380 3.03 6.48 -0.92
C ASP A 380 4.36 7.19 -0.62
N VAL A 381 4.60 7.47 0.66
CA VAL A 381 5.87 8.00 1.19
C VAL A 381 6.35 7.05 2.29
N LEU A 382 7.60 6.62 2.23
CA LEU A 382 8.27 5.94 3.33
C LEU A 382 9.19 6.92 4.03
N ILE A 383 8.96 7.15 5.32
CA ILE A 383 9.88 7.87 6.20
C ILE A 383 10.54 6.89 7.14
N ILE A 384 11.85 7.02 7.35
CA ILE A 384 12.59 6.26 8.35
C ILE A 384 13.17 7.27 9.35
N CYS A 385 12.71 7.18 10.59
CA CYS A 385 13.19 7.98 11.71
C CYS A 385 14.07 7.13 12.62
N GLU A 386 15.13 7.73 13.16
CA GLU A 386 16.06 7.14 14.10
C GLU A 386 16.22 8.08 15.30
N GLY A 387 16.18 7.54 16.52
CA GLY A 387 16.30 8.35 17.72
C GLY A 387 16.00 7.62 19.01
N SER A 388 15.94 8.39 20.10
CA SER A 388 15.51 7.90 21.41
C SER A 388 14.05 7.41 21.37
N SER A 389 13.63 6.60 22.35
CA SER A 389 12.23 6.18 22.45
C SER A 389 11.29 7.39 22.49
N GLU A 390 11.63 8.40 23.29
CA GLU A 390 10.83 9.62 23.44
C GLU A 390 10.68 10.37 22.11
N THR A 391 11.77 10.52 21.35
CA THR A 391 11.72 11.15 20.01
C THR A 391 10.81 10.37 19.07
N LEU A 392 10.94 9.04 19.03
CA LEU A 392 10.13 8.19 18.16
C LEU A 392 8.67 8.13 18.61
N ASP A 393 8.38 8.26 19.91
CA ASP A 393 7.03 8.36 20.45
C ASP A 393 6.35 9.66 19.98
N LYS A 394 7.05 10.80 20.03
CA LYS A 394 6.56 12.07 19.49
C LYS A 394 6.26 11.99 17.99
N VAL A 395 7.14 11.35 17.23
CA VAL A 395 6.93 11.13 15.79
C VAL A 395 5.75 10.17 15.55
N PHE A 396 5.62 9.11 16.34
CA PHE A 396 4.49 8.19 16.30
C PHE A 396 3.18 8.94 16.50
N TYR A 397 3.04 9.72 17.58
CA TYR A 397 1.81 10.47 17.87
C TYR A 397 1.49 11.49 16.79
N SER A 398 2.50 12.23 16.32
CA SER A 398 2.34 13.19 15.22
C SER A 398 1.92 12.50 13.91
N SER A 399 2.38 11.26 13.66
CA SER A 399 2.00 10.49 12.48
C SER A 399 0.52 10.11 12.46
N LEU A 400 -0.14 10.04 13.62
CA LEU A 400 -1.56 9.71 13.70
C LEU A 400 -2.44 10.78 13.06
N TYR A 401 -1.97 12.04 12.98
CA TYR A 401 -2.69 13.11 12.29
C TYR A 401 -2.75 12.90 10.77
N LEU A 402 -1.86 12.09 10.20
CA LEU A 402 -1.82 11.83 8.76
C LEU A 402 -3.05 11.01 8.32
N PRO A 403 -3.51 11.19 7.06
CA PRO A 403 -4.69 10.47 6.54
C PRO A 403 -4.63 8.97 6.75
N PHE A 404 -3.47 8.38 6.47
CA PHE A 404 -3.22 6.96 6.59
C PHE A 404 -1.75 6.68 6.85
N VAL A 405 -1.50 5.78 7.80
CA VAL A 405 -0.15 5.33 8.15
C VAL A 405 -0.17 3.82 8.40
N ILE A 406 0.81 3.11 7.83
CA ILE A 406 1.29 1.84 8.37
C ILE A 406 2.67 2.11 8.95
N GLY A 407 2.83 1.91 10.25
CA GLY A 407 4.10 2.12 10.90
C GLY A 407 4.70 0.85 11.48
N TYR A 408 6.02 0.82 11.55
CA TYR A 408 6.79 -0.26 12.13
C TYR A 408 7.82 0.30 13.11
N ARG A 409 7.74 -0.12 14.38
CA ARG A 409 8.87 0.07 15.29
C ARG A 409 9.83 -1.08 15.09
N ALA A 410 11.08 -0.74 14.81
CA ALA A 410 12.11 -1.73 14.54
C ALA A 410 13.39 -1.38 15.30
N LYS A 411 14.26 -2.37 15.44
CA LYS A 411 15.55 -2.23 16.07
C LYS A 411 16.63 -2.72 15.13
N ASP A 412 17.66 -1.92 14.90
CA ASP A 412 18.87 -2.37 14.23
C ASP A 412 19.53 -3.45 15.07
N ILE A 413 19.76 -4.61 14.47
CA ILE A 413 20.28 -5.78 15.20
C ILE A 413 21.78 -5.70 15.50
N PHE A 414 22.50 -4.80 14.82
CA PHE A 414 23.95 -4.62 14.99
C PHE A 414 24.25 -3.45 15.91
N SER A 415 23.62 -2.30 15.67
CA SER A 415 23.83 -1.10 16.47
C SER A 415 22.91 -1.02 17.69
N ASN A 416 21.87 -1.85 17.75
CA ASN A 416 20.84 -1.82 18.80
C ASN A 416 20.04 -0.50 18.81
N THR A 417 20.08 0.28 17.73
CA THR A 417 19.40 1.57 17.60
C THR A 417 17.91 1.37 17.30
N ASN A 418 17.05 2.23 17.84
CA ASN A 418 15.61 2.20 17.58
C ASN A 418 15.27 3.00 16.32
N LEU A 419 14.35 2.47 15.52
CA LEU A 419 13.85 3.10 14.32
C LEU A 419 12.33 3.04 14.24
N LEU A 420 11.76 4.03 13.56
CA LEU A 420 10.35 4.07 13.20
C LEU A 420 10.23 4.22 11.68
N PHE A 421 9.71 3.18 11.03
CA PHE A 421 9.37 3.21 9.61
C PHE A 421 7.91 3.64 9.50
N LEU A 422 7.63 4.69 8.75
CA LEU A 422 6.29 5.20 8.49
C LEU A 422 6.01 5.12 7.00
N TYR A 423 5.16 4.17 6.61
CA TYR A 423 4.57 4.11 5.28
C TYR A 423 3.28 4.92 5.29
N ILE A 424 3.31 6.07 4.66
CA ILE A 424 2.27 7.08 4.71
C ILE A 424 1.60 7.12 3.34
N ARG A 425 0.27 7.21 3.33
CA ARG A 425 -0.46 7.53 2.09
C ARG A 425 -1.08 8.91 2.16
N LEU A 426 -0.84 9.71 1.14
CA LEU A 426 -1.30 11.10 1.03
C LEU A 426 -2.05 11.32 -0.27
N HIS A 427 -2.94 12.32 -0.25
CA HIS A 427 -3.56 12.84 -1.45
C HIS A 427 -2.56 13.66 -2.28
N SER A 428 -2.75 13.69 -3.59
CA SER A 428 -1.73 14.19 -4.54
C SER A 428 -1.40 15.67 -4.39
N ALA A 429 -2.30 16.48 -3.82
CA ALA A 429 -2.07 17.90 -3.69
C ALA A 429 -1.10 18.28 -2.56
N THR A 430 -0.73 17.35 -1.67
CA THR A 430 0.07 17.67 -0.46
C THR A 430 1.37 16.92 -0.31
N ILE A 431 1.64 15.94 -1.17
CA ILE A 431 2.83 15.09 -1.02
C ILE A 431 4.15 15.87 -1.03
N TRP A 432 4.30 16.83 -1.95
CA TRP A 432 5.57 17.55 -2.11
C TRP A 432 5.84 18.50 -0.94
N ASP A 433 4.82 19.25 -0.53
CA ASP A 433 4.90 20.12 0.65
C ASP A 433 5.21 19.30 1.91
N PHE A 434 4.59 18.13 2.06
CA PHE A 434 4.88 17.20 3.15
C PHE A 434 6.33 16.72 3.14
N ILE A 435 6.86 16.31 1.98
CA ILE A 435 8.26 15.89 1.83
C ILE A 435 9.23 17.02 2.21
N GLN A 436 8.95 18.26 1.78
CA GLN A 436 9.77 19.42 2.14
C GLN A 436 9.75 19.67 3.64
N ILE A 437 8.57 19.67 4.26
CA ILE A 437 8.42 19.84 5.71
C ILE A 437 9.16 18.74 6.49
N CYS A 438 9.12 17.50 6.03
CA CYS A 438 9.89 16.42 6.68
C CYS A 438 11.40 16.70 6.64
N LYS A 439 11.91 17.23 5.52
CA LYS A 439 13.32 17.62 5.38
C LYS A 439 13.68 18.81 6.26
N GLU A 440 12.81 19.82 6.36
CA GLU A 440 12.97 20.95 7.28
C GLU A 440 13.04 20.49 8.74
N LEU A 441 12.17 19.55 9.11
CA LEU A 441 12.08 19.00 10.47
C LEU A 441 13.10 17.89 10.77
N LYS A 442 14.08 17.66 9.87
CA LYS A 442 14.99 16.50 9.92
C LYS A 442 15.56 16.21 11.30
N LYS A 443 16.08 17.23 12.00
CA LYS A 443 16.66 17.06 13.35
C LYS A 443 15.58 16.76 14.41
N LYS A 444 14.43 17.43 14.36
CA LYS A 444 13.34 17.27 15.35
C LYS A 444 12.72 15.87 15.30
N ILE A 445 12.51 15.33 14.10
CA ILE A 445 11.88 14.01 13.93
C ILE A 445 12.90 12.86 13.81
N GLY A 446 14.20 13.15 13.93
CA GLY A 446 15.25 12.16 13.71
C GLY A 446 15.21 11.55 12.30
N LEU A 447 14.90 12.34 11.27
CA LEU A 447 14.76 11.84 9.90
C LEU A 447 16.10 11.29 9.39
N LYS A 448 16.15 9.97 9.21
CA LYS A 448 17.27 9.25 8.60
C LYS A 448 17.15 9.28 7.08
N GLU A 449 16.02 8.79 6.57
CA GLU A 449 15.76 8.60 5.14
C GLU A 449 14.30 8.89 4.79
N ILE A 450 14.08 9.34 3.55
CA ILE A 450 12.76 9.57 2.98
C ILE A 450 12.72 9.07 1.54
N TYR A 451 11.71 8.27 1.23
CA TYR A 451 11.47 7.71 -0.09
C TYR A 451 10.02 7.92 -0.51
N TYR A 452 9.77 8.02 -1.80
CA TYR A 452 8.42 8.18 -2.36
C TYR A 452 8.31 7.42 -3.68
N GLU A 453 7.07 7.28 -4.16
CA GLU A 453 6.75 6.49 -5.35
C GLU A 453 7.16 5.02 -5.20
N TYR A 454 6.44 4.33 -4.31
CA TYR A 454 6.60 2.90 -4.08
C TYR A 454 6.51 2.08 -5.36
N GLN A 455 7.48 1.18 -5.58
CA GLN A 455 7.61 0.24 -6.70
C GLN A 455 7.89 -1.18 -6.19
N GLY A 456 7.19 -1.61 -5.14
CA GLY A 456 7.38 -2.94 -4.58
C GLY A 456 6.38 -3.99 -5.04
N THR A 457 6.68 -5.23 -4.69
CA THR A 457 5.83 -6.40 -4.94
C THR A 457 4.69 -6.48 -3.92
N TYR A 458 3.66 -7.27 -4.23
CA TYR A 458 2.65 -7.64 -3.23
C TYR A 458 3.29 -8.48 -2.11
N CYS A 459 2.78 -8.33 -0.89
CA CYS A 459 3.18 -9.18 0.21
C CYS A 459 2.69 -10.61 -0.02
N ARG A 460 3.60 -11.58 0.00
CA ARG A 460 3.29 -13.00 -0.08
C ARG A 460 2.59 -13.49 1.18
N SER A 461 1.63 -14.39 1.01
CA SER A 461 0.89 -15.01 2.10
C SER A 461 1.72 -16.08 2.82
N LEU A 462 1.25 -16.48 4.00
CA LEU A 462 1.86 -17.53 4.81
C LEU A 462 1.79 -18.91 4.13
N ASP A 463 0.82 -19.10 3.22
CA ASP A 463 0.52 -20.39 2.58
C ASP A 463 1.73 -21.06 1.95
N ARG A 464 2.68 -20.27 1.44
CA ARG A 464 3.87 -20.77 0.76
C ARG A 464 4.73 -21.68 1.63
N PHE A 465 4.70 -21.48 2.94
CA PHE A 465 5.60 -22.20 3.86
C PHE A 465 4.89 -23.01 4.94
N ILE A 466 3.55 -23.10 4.92
CA ILE A 466 2.76 -23.89 5.89
C ILE A 466 3.23 -25.34 5.96
N GLU A 467 3.60 -25.94 4.83
CA GLU A 467 4.03 -27.35 4.81
C GLU A 467 5.31 -27.62 5.59
N ARG A 468 6.08 -26.57 5.90
CA ARG A 468 7.27 -26.65 6.76
C ARG A 468 6.97 -26.54 8.25
N TRP A 469 5.70 -26.43 8.64
CA TRP A 469 5.33 -26.48 10.04
C TRP A 469 5.38 -27.93 10.55
N ASP A 470 6.20 -28.19 11.56
CA ASP A 470 6.22 -29.44 12.33
C ASP A 470 5.21 -29.28 13.48
N GLU A 471 4.07 -29.95 13.37
CA GLU A 471 2.97 -29.87 14.36
C GLU A 471 3.32 -30.55 15.68
N GLU A 472 4.17 -31.57 15.67
CA GLU A 472 4.56 -32.27 16.89
C GLU A 472 5.53 -31.42 17.70
N LYS A 473 6.56 -30.89 17.04
CA LYS A 473 7.59 -30.05 17.67
C LYS A 473 7.17 -28.59 17.80
N GLN A 474 6.07 -28.21 17.15
CA GLN A 474 5.55 -26.85 17.10
C GLN A 474 6.63 -25.87 16.62
N HIS A 475 7.33 -26.16 15.53
CA HIS A 475 8.33 -25.25 14.96
C HIS A 475 8.35 -25.28 13.44
N TRP A 476 9.03 -24.30 12.84
CA TRP A 476 9.28 -24.30 11.41
C TRP A 476 10.52 -25.10 11.07
N ILE A 477 10.38 -26.03 10.14
CA ILE A 477 11.48 -26.72 9.46
C ILE A 477 12.15 -25.72 8.50
N TRP A 478 13.46 -25.60 8.60
CA TRP A 478 14.27 -24.73 7.77
C TRP A 478 15.58 -25.42 7.39
N TYR A 479 16.14 -25.02 6.26
CA TYR A 479 17.40 -25.55 5.73
C TYR A 479 18.38 -24.41 5.50
N THR A 480 19.67 -24.73 5.43
CA THR A 480 20.73 -23.73 5.23
C THR A 480 20.55 -23.00 3.90
N GLU A 481 20.11 -23.72 2.89
CA GLU A 481 19.89 -23.32 1.51
C GLU A 481 18.77 -22.27 1.37
N ASP A 482 17.83 -22.22 2.32
CA ASP A 482 16.71 -21.26 2.29
C ASP A 482 17.15 -19.80 2.36
N PHE A 483 18.39 -19.57 2.81
CA PHE A 483 18.98 -18.25 3.01
C PHE A 483 20.19 -18.01 2.09
N LYS A 484 20.50 -18.96 1.20
CA LYS A 484 21.58 -18.81 0.24
C LYS A 484 21.20 -17.73 -0.77
N LEU A 485 21.91 -16.62 -0.72
CA LEU A 485 21.76 -15.49 -1.62
C LEU A 485 22.96 -15.48 -2.56
N MET A 486 22.68 -15.54 -3.87
CA MET A 486 23.63 -15.42 -4.98
C MET A 486 24.95 -16.18 -4.80
#